data_AF-A0A0B3BKP0-F1
#
_entry.id   AF-A0A0B3BKP0-F1
#
_cell.length_a   1.000
_cell.length_b   1.000
_cell.length_c   1.000
_cell.angle_alpha   90.00
_cell.angle_beta   90.00
_cell.angle_gamma   90.00
#
_symmetry.space_group_name_H-M   'P 1'
#
loop_
_entity.id
_entity.type
_entity.pdbx_description
1 polymer ?
#
loop_
_entity_poly.entity_id
_entity_poly.type
_entity_poly.pdbx_seq_one_letter_code
_entity_poly.pdbx_strand_id
1 'polypeptide(L)' 'MNKINFQKEIWEGWTIKDFIRELEPQLDAIQSGRSWYPPITTKKELKNWCKQNQSYYKKTIPEVVQYFSKKYNLK' A
#
# COMPACT_ATOMS: atom_id res chain seq x y z
N MET A 1 -0.61 -17.67 5.58
CA MET A 1 -0.62 -16.18 5.48
C MET A 1 -1.67 -15.64 6.42
N ASN A 2 -1.34 -14.67 7.26
CA ASN A 2 -2.31 -14.11 8.21
C ASN A 2 -3.42 -13.35 7.46
N LYS A 3 -4.65 -13.50 7.94
CA LYS A 3 -5.82 -12.75 7.47
C LYS A 3 -5.62 -11.28 7.84
N ILE A 4 -5.75 -10.39 6.87
CA ILE A 4 -5.68 -8.94 7.10
C ILE A 4 -6.94 -8.52 7.87
N ASN A 5 -6.77 -7.87 9.02
CA ASN A 5 -7.88 -7.22 9.72
C ASN A 5 -8.05 -5.78 9.21
N PHE A 6 -8.92 -5.59 8.23
CA PHE A 6 -9.13 -4.29 7.60
C PHE A 6 -9.66 -3.18 8.55
N GLN A 7 -10.30 -3.55 9.65
CA GLN A 7 -10.87 -2.59 10.62
C GLN A 7 -9.88 -2.21 11.72
N LYS A 8 -8.68 -2.82 11.76
CA LYS A 8 -7.64 -2.43 12.71
C LYS A 8 -7.26 -0.98 12.49
N GLU A 9 -7.49 -0.17 13.51
CA GLU A 9 -7.04 1.21 13.58
C GLU A 9 -5.50 1.26 13.69
N ILE A 10 -4.90 2.19 12.95
CA ILE A 10 -3.45 2.42 12.93
C ILE A 10 -3.11 3.83 13.44
N TRP A 11 -3.90 4.84 13.08
CA TRP A 11 -3.61 6.23 13.42
C TRP A 11 -4.88 7.08 13.45
N GLU A 12 -5.24 7.62 14.62
CA GLU A 12 -6.33 8.62 14.77
C GLU A 12 -7.62 8.24 14.03
N GLY A 13 -8.14 7.02 14.26
CA GLY A 13 -9.33 6.51 13.59
C GLY A 13 -9.12 5.95 12.18
N TRP A 14 -7.94 6.12 11.57
CA TRP A 14 -7.62 5.52 10.27
C TRP A 14 -7.38 4.03 10.41
N THR A 15 -8.17 3.25 9.67
CA THR A 15 -8.04 1.80 9.60
C THR A 15 -7.10 1.38 8.47
N ILE A 16 -6.65 0.13 8.49
CA ILE A 16 -5.92 -0.47 7.35
C ILE A 16 -6.68 -0.27 6.03
N LYS A 17 -8.02 -0.37 6.05
CA LYS A 17 -8.85 -0.15 4.86
C LYS A 17 -8.72 1.26 4.30
N ASP A 18 -8.59 2.27 5.17
CA ASP A 18 -8.52 3.66 4.76
C ASP A 18 -7.18 3.98 4.09
N PHE A 19 -6.07 3.48 4.65
CA PHE A 19 -4.76 3.53 3.99
C PHE A 19 -4.75 2.83 2.63
N ILE A 20 -5.41 1.68 2.50
CA ILE A 20 -5.54 1.00 1.20
C ILE A 20 -6.30 1.87 0.20
N ARG A 21 -7.48 2.38 0.59
CA ARG A 21 -8.33 3.22 -0.28
C ARG A 21 -7.60 4.48 -0.76
N GLU A 22 -6.79 5.07 0.10
CA GLU A 22 -6.01 6.26 -0.23
C GLU A 22 -4.91 5.98 -1.26
N LEU A 23 -4.15 4.90 -1.08
CA LEU A 23 -2.98 4.57 -1.90
C LEU A 23 -3.34 3.86 -3.22
N GLU A 24 -4.46 3.15 -3.25
CA GLU A 24 -4.83 2.25 -4.34
C GLU A 24 -4.97 2.95 -5.71
N PRO A 25 -5.61 4.14 -5.84
CA PRO A 25 -5.70 4.82 -7.14
C PRO A 25 -4.33 5.16 -7.74
N GLN A 26 -3.37 5.58 -6.90
CA GLN A 26 -2.02 5.92 -7.34
C GLN A 26 -1.24 4.67 -7.74
N LEU A 27 -1.33 3.60 -6.94
CA LEU A 27 -0.69 2.33 -7.27
C LEU A 27 -1.29 1.69 -8.52
N ASP A 28 -2.61 1.79 -8.74
CA ASP A 28 -3.26 1.30 -9.96
C ASP A 28 -2.80 2.11 -11.18
N ALA A 29 -2.65 3.44 -11.06
CA ALA A 29 -2.08 4.25 -12.13
C ALA A 29 -0.62 3.86 -12.44
N ILE A 30 0.20 3.64 -11.40
CA ILE A 30 1.60 3.20 -11.53
C ILE A 30 1.68 1.85 -12.24
N GLN A 31 0.93 0.85 -11.77
CA GLN A 31 1.01 -0.51 -12.31
C GLN A 31 0.38 -0.65 -13.70
N SER A 32 -0.55 0.24 -14.07
CA SER A 32 -1.13 0.30 -15.42
C SER A 32 -0.34 1.17 -16.42
N GLY A 33 0.80 1.73 -16.01
CA GLY A 33 1.60 2.62 -16.88
C GLY A 33 0.95 3.98 -17.16
N ARG A 34 -0.04 4.38 -16.36
CA ARG A 34 -0.73 5.69 -16.44
C ARG A 34 -0.16 6.73 -15.48
N SER A 35 0.99 6.44 -14.87
CA SER A 35 1.73 7.35 -14.00
C SER A 35 3.10 7.67 -14.60
N TRP A 36 3.67 8.81 -14.22
CA TRP A 36 5.07 9.13 -14.52
C TRP A 36 6.04 8.23 -13.74
N TYR A 37 5.58 7.66 -12.62
CA TYR A 37 6.37 6.75 -11.81
C TYR A 37 6.31 5.34 -12.42
N PRO A 38 7.47 4.67 -12.64
CA PRO A 38 7.51 3.36 -13.28
C PRO A 38 6.82 2.28 -12.44
N PRO A 39 6.29 1.20 -13.08
CA PRO A 39 5.69 0.08 -12.36
C PRO A 39 6.59 -0.43 -11.23
N ILE A 40 6.00 -0.67 -10.06
CA ILE A 40 6.70 -1.21 -8.90
C ILE A 40 6.84 -2.72 -9.09
N THR A 41 8.07 -3.24 -9.04
CA THR A 41 8.35 -4.64 -9.41
C THR A 41 8.71 -5.52 -8.22
N THR A 42 9.12 -4.93 -7.09
CA THR A 42 9.52 -5.69 -5.90
C THR A 42 8.71 -5.31 -4.67
N LYS A 43 8.56 -6.25 -3.73
CA LYS A 43 7.94 -5.95 -2.43
C LYS A 43 8.72 -4.92 -1.61
N LYS A 44 10.05 -4.82 -1.81
CA LYS A 44 10.91 -3.82 -1.17
C LYS A 44 10.59 -2.41 -1.67
N GLU A 45 10.46 -2.24 -2.98
CA GLU A 45 10.03 -0.97 -3.59
C GLU A 45 8.63 -0.58 -3.10
N LEU A 46 7.68 -1.52 -3.15
CA LEU A 46 6.32 -1.29 -2.65
C LEU A 46 6.32 -0.81 -1.18
N LYS A 47 7.12 -1.45 -0.33
CA LYS A 47 7.23 -1.08 1.09
C LYS A 47 7.73 0.36 1.25
N ASN A 48 8.76 0.75 0.50
CA ASN A 48 9.31 2.10 0.55
C ASN A 48 8.33 3.13 -0.01
N TRP A 49 7.67 2.80 -1.13
CA TRP A 49 6.68 3.65 -1.75
C TRP A 49 5.49 3.90 -0.82
N CYS A 50 4.93 2.85 -0.19
CA CYS A 50 3.85 3.01 0.79
C CYS A 50 4.28 3.91 1.96
N LYS A 51 5.49 3.71 2.48
CA LYS A 51 6.02 4.52 3.60
C LYS A 51 6.10 6.02 3.26
N GLN A 52 6.47 6.35 2.03
CA GLN A 52 6.64 7.74 1.58
C GLN A 52 5.29 8.41 1.29
N ASN A 53 4.38 7.68 0.63
CA ASN A 53 3.16 8.23 0.05
C ASN A 53 1.92 8.11 0.95
N GLN A 54 1.95 7.28 1.99
CA GLN A 54 0.83 7.23 2.94
C GLN A 54 0.75 8.52 3.76
N SER A 55 -0.47 9.01 3.96
CA SER A 55 -0.71 10.21 4.76
C SER A 55 -0.57 9.91 6.25
N TYR A 56 -0.19 10.93 7.03
CA TYR A 56 -0.12 10.96 8.51
C TYR A 56 0.89 10.00 9.18
N TYR A 57 1.02 8.78 8.70
CA TYR A 57 1.81 7.73 9.31
C TYR A 57 3.09 7.50 8.49
N LYS A 58 4.29 7.74 9.01
CA LYS A 58 5.54 7.56 8.21
C LYS A 58 6.26 6.23 8.47
N LYS A 59 5.55 5.22 8.99
CA LYS A 59 6.06 3.86 9.25
C LYS A 59 5.37 2.85 8.36
N THR A 60 6.07 1.78 7.99
CA THR A 60 5.46 0.70 7.21
C THR A 60 4.28 0.08 7.97
N ILE A 61 3.13 -0.03 7.30
CA ILE A 61 1.99 -0.86 7.75
C ILE A 61 2.09 -2.21 7.00
N PRO A 62 2.55 -3.30 7.66
CA PRO A 62 2.82 -4.58 6.98
C PRO A 62 1.62 -5.13 6.22
N GLU A 63 0.42 -4.96 6.76
CA GLU A 63 -0.83 -5.44 6.19
C GLU A 63 -1.21 -4.69 4.91
N VAL A 64 -0.93 -3.39 4.81
CA VAL A 64 -1.13 -2.60 3.59
C VAL A 64 -0.16 -3.07 2.50
N VAL A 65 1.11 -3.26 2.85
CA VAL A 65 2.12 -3.79 1.92
C VAL A 65 1.74 -5.22 1.48
N GLN A 66 1.24 -6.05 2.40
CA GLN A 66 0.80 -7.41 2.09
C GLN A 66 -0.42 -7.41 1.14
N TYR A 67 -1.36 -6.49 1.31
CA TYR A 67 -2.51 -6.34 0.43
C TYR A 67 -2.06 -6.02 -1.00
N PHE A 68 -1.26 -4.97 -1.17
CA PHE A 68 -0.80 -4.55 -2.50
C PHE A 68 0.18 -5.53 -3.13
N SER A 69 1.06 -6.18 -2.34
CA SER A 69 1.95 -7.21 -2.90
C SER A 69 1.16 -8.37 -3.49
N LYS A 70 0.04 -8.74 -2.86
CA LYS A 70 -0.87 -9.76 -3.42
C LYS A 70 -1.62 -9.24 -4.65
N LYS A 71 -2.18 -8.03 -4.57
CA LYS A 71 -2.95 -7.41 -5.67
C LYS A 71 -2.14 -7.36 -6.97
N TYR A 72 -0.86 -6.98 -6.88
CA TYR A 72 0.03 -6.82 -8.04
C TYR A 72 1.00 -7.99 -8.24
N ASN A 73 0.80 -9.12 -7.54
CA ASN A 73 1.64 -10.31 -7.65
C ASN A 73 3.16 -10.04 -7.48
N LEU A 74 3.51 -9.18 -6.52
CA LEU A 74 4.88 -8.80 -6.21
C LEU A 74 5.50 -9.79 -5.22
N LYS A 75 6.68 -10.30 -5.56
CA LYS A 75 7.46 -11.24 -4.73
C LYS A 75 8.28 -10.50 -3.67
#